data_AF-A0A3C0YUH4-F1
#
_entry.id   AF-A0A3C0YUH4-F1
#
_cell.length_a   1.000
_cell.length_b   1.000
_cell.length_c   1.000
_cell.angle_alpha   90.00
_cell.angle_beta   90.00
_cell.angle_gamma   90.00
#
_symmetry.space_group_name_H-M   'P 1'
#
loop_
_entity.id
_entity.type
_entity.pdbx_description
1 polymer ?
#
loop_
_entity_poly.entity_id
_entity_poly.type
_entity_poly.pdbx_seq_one_letter_code
_entity_poly.pdbx_strand_id
1 'polypeptide(L)'
;MSFHLIHVTFGKEDVLFTFFLVLAAWPAATILDRQETRSGYLLTGAVLGAAAAVKYLALFGVVIPLVAAILGGLRGMRLVKAMTLTGFTCILTFVCLVPGVLIDTGNFVAWVLRLFGENTGTLMATLQEPSPWFRYLWGTYAGAGGIALTSLFYAGVITAAWTRSRRLLIVVAYPVTLTGALATLAFFGGATPVTFYQVSTIPFLAVAAAWVVCKAWRRWSLAGRAVLVGLLAAATVANVGRIVKFNRLLASEDTRTIAREWIEGHVPAGASVLVEGAVFTFILEAPQLRDNAASLERDIADIRDRGGSGRLWQAKLDMLQRGLVSGPTYDLYKVYHLGEEDLAGASARFVITREPSSKRIVEKSGRYRLVHSVEPTEPNAFYVMPMLSLVDLERINEMTLFDSSEARRIGPPIGIYEARGVEQP
;
A
#
# COMPACT_ATOMS: atom_id res chain seq x y z
N MET A 1 1.17 -12.65 8.29
CA MET A 1 0.21 -13.33 7.37
C MET A 1 -0.99 -12.43 7.10
N SER A 2 -1.48 -11.70 8.11
CA SER A 2 -2.55 -10.69 8.00
C SER A 2 -2.23 -9.60 6.96
N PHE A 3 -0.97 -9.16 6.89
CA PHE A 3 -0.54 -8.13 5.93
C PHE A 3 -0.68 -8.52 4.44
N HIS A 4 -0.33 -9.76 4.10
CA HIS A 4 -0.53 -10.25 2.73
C HIS A 4 -2.02 -10.44 2.41
N LEU A 5 -2.82 -10.85 3.40
CA LEU A 5 -4.27 -11.00 3.23
C LEU A 5 -4.96 -9.66 2.94
N ILE A 6 -4.52 -8.59 3.60
CA ILE A 6 -5.01 -7.22 3.36
C ILE A 6 -4.79 -6.82 1.90
N HIS A 7 -3.58 -7.05 1.37
CA HIS A 7 -3.27 -6.75 -0.03
C HIS A 7 -4.11 -7.57 -1.02
N VAL A 8 -4.44 -8.83 -0.66
CA VAL A 8 -5.39 -9.67 -1.41
C VAL A 8 -6.80 -9.08 -1.38
N THR A 9 -7.29 -8.67 -0.22
CA THR A 9 -8.63 -8.09 -0.07
C THR A 9 -8.82 -6.81 -0.89
N PHE A 10 -7.77 -6.00 -1.03
CA PHE A 10 -7.80 -4.79 -1.85
C PHE A 10 -7.45 -5.01 -3.33
N GLY A 11 -7.22 -6.26 -3.77
CA GLY A 11 -6.90 -6.55 -5.16
C GLY A 11 -5.63 -5.86 -5.68
N LYS A 12 -4.67 -5.60 -4.79
CA LYS A 12 -3.47 -4.84 -5.15
C LYS A 12 -2.57 -5.61 -6.10
N GLU A 13 -1.86 -4.85 -6.93
CA GLU A 13 -0.84 -5.38 -7.83
C GLU A 13 0.28 -6.11 -7.08
N ASP A 14 0.43 -5.84 -5.78
CA ASP A 14 1.37 -6.52 -4.88
C ASP A 14 1.23 -8.05 -4.89
N VAL A 15 -0.01 -8.54 -4.95
CA VAL A 15 -0.29 -9.98 -4.91
C VAL A 15 0.15 -10.64 -6.21
N LEU A 16 -0.15 -10.02 -7.35
CA LEU A 16 0.14 -10.58 -8.66
C LEU A 16 1.64 -10.60 -8.94
N PHE A 17 2.39 -9.54 -8.60
CA PHE A 17 3.84 -9.58 -8.78
C PHE A 17 4.52 -10.55 -7.78
N THR A 18 3.99 -10.68 -6.55
CA THR A 18 4.47 -11.67 -5.58
C THR A 18 4.30 -13.09 -6.11
N PHE A 19 3.15 -13.40 -6.72
CA PHE A 19 2.92 -14.69 -7.38
C PHE A 19 3.98 -14.97 -8.45
N PHE A 20 4.25 -14.03 -9.35
CA PHE A 20 5.27 -14.22 -10.37
C PHE A 20 6.68 -14.36 -9.78
N LEU A 21 7.03 -13.63 -8.72
CA LEU A 21 8.32 -13.80 -8.04
C LEU A 21 8.49 -15.19 -7.43
N VAL A 22 7.47 -15.71 -6.75
CA VAL A 22 7.50 -17.08 -6.21
C VAL A 22 7.59 -18.09 -7.35
N LEU A 23 6.84 -17.86 -8.44
CA LEU A 23 6.91 -18.70 -9.64
C LEU A 23 8.31 -18.69 -10.27
N ALA A 24 9.01 -17.54 -10.27
CA ALA A 24 10.37 -17.42 -10.79
C ALA A 24 11.41 -18.23 -9.96
N ALA A 25 11.12 -18.52 -8.69
CA ALA A 25 11.99 -19.34 -7.85
C ALA A 25 12.00 -20.82 -8.29
N TRP A 26 10.93 -21.33 -8.91
CA TRP A 26 10.85 -22.70 -9.40
C TRP A 26 11.86 -23.02 -10.53
N PRO A 27 11.87 -22.30 -11.67
CA PRO A 27 12.87 -22.53 -12.71
C PRO A 27 14.29 -22.20 -12.22
N ALA A 28 14.44 -21.24 -11.30
CA ALA A 28 15.74 -20.98 -10.65
C ALA A 28 16.26 -22.16 -9.81
N ALA A 29 15.38 -22.91 -9.15
CA ALA A 29 15.77 -24.14 -8.46
C ALA A 29 16.29 -25.21 -9.45
N THR A 30 15.73 -25.28 -10.68
CA THR A 30 16.23 -26.19 -11.70
C THR A 30 17.62 -25.80 -12.23
N ILE A 31 17.95 -24.51 -12.26
CA ILE A 31 19.30 -24.01 -12.59
C ILE A 31 20.32 -24.57 -11.58
N LEU A 32 19.97 -24.54 -10.29
CA LEU A 32 20.82 -25.07 -9.22
C LEU A 32 20.98 -26.59 -9.31
N ASP A 33 19.87 -27.32 -9.43
CA ASP A 33 19.87 -28.79 -9.32
C ASP A 33 20.43 -29.49 -10.58
N ARG A 34 20.24 -28.91 -11.78
CA ARG A 34 20.60 -29.55 -13.06
C ARG A 34 21.85 -28.98 -13.74
N GLN A 35 22.54 -28.02 -13.11
CA GLN A 35 23.74 -27.36 -13.66
C GLN A 35 23.54 -26.89 -15.12
N GLU A 36 22.75 -25.83 -15.30
CA GLU A 36 22.43 -25.19 -16.59
C GLU A 36 21.53 -25.99 -17.53
N THR A 37 20.23 -25.70 -17.44
CA THR A 37 19.36 -25.80 -18.60
C THR A 37 19.10 -24.39 -19.11
N ARG A 38 19.44 -24.11 -20.37
CA ARG A 38 19.12 -22.81 -21.01
C ARG A 38 17.65 -22.42 -20.79
N SER A 39 16.76 -23.41 -20.81
CA SER A 39 15.33 -23.28 -20.48
C SER A 39 15.08 -22.70 -19.09
N GLY A 40 15.87 -23.06 -18.08
CA GLY A 40 15.74 -22.51 -16.73
C GLY A 40 15.98 -21.00 -16.71
N TYR A 41 17.02 -20.51 -17.41
CA TYR A 41 17.31 -19.08 -17.52
C TYR A 41 16.25 -18.33 -18.35
N LEU A 42 15.85 -18.90 -19.48
CA LEU A 42 14.80 -18.34 -20.35
C LEU A 42 13.47 -18.20 -19.58
N LEU A 43 13.05 -19.27 -18.90
CA LEU A 43 11.79 -19.28 -18.16
C LEU A 43 11.85 -18.37 -16.93
N THR A 44 12.97 -18.36 -16.20
CA THR A 44 13.14 -17.44 -15.06
C THR A 44 13.09 -15.99 -15.53
N GLY A 45 13.79 -15.67 -16.63
CA GLY A 45 13.76 -14.34 -17.22
C GLY A 45 12.36 -13.93 -17.67
N ALA A 46 11.64 -14.80 -18.39
CA ALA A 46 10.28 -14.53 -18.82
C ALA A 46 9.33 -14.26 -17.64
N VAL A 47 9.37 -15.09 -16.60
CA VAL A 47 8.54 -14.90 -15.40
C VAL A 47 8.91 -13.62 -14.63
N LEU A 48 10.20 -13.29 -14.51
CA LEU A 48 10.63 -12.02 -13.93
C LEU A 48 10.21 -10.82 -14.77
N GLY A 49 10.21 -10.93 -16.10
CA GLY A 49 9.70 -9.89 -17.01
C GLY A 49 8.20 -9.66 -16.82
N ALA A 50 7.42 -10.72 -16.65
CA ALA A 50 6.01 -10.63 -16.27
C ALA A 50 5.81 -9.99 -14.89
N ALA A 51 6.64 -10.35 -13.91
CA ALA A 51 6.60 -9.72 -12.58
C ALA A 51 6.91 -8.21 -12.66
N ALA A 52 7.92 -7.82 -13.45
CA ALA A 52 8.32 -6.42 -13.64
C ALA A 52 7.26 -5.61 -14.39
N ALA A 53 6.50 -6.24 -15.29
CA ALA A 53 5.37 -5.62 -15.98
C ALA A 53 4.23 -5.25 -15.01
N VAL A 54 4.08 -6.00 -13.91
CA VAL A 54 3.12 -5.70 -12.85
C VAL A 54 3.69 -4.62 -11.91
N LYS A 55 4.93 -4.77 -11.44
CA LYS A 55 5.57 -3.83 -10.53
C LYS A 55 7.09 -3.85 -10.70
N TYR A 56 7.70 -2.70 -10.98
CA TYR A 56 9.14 -2.58 -11.26
C TYR A 56 10.05 -3.10 -10.13
N LEU A 57 9.55 -3.08 -8.90
CA LEU A 57 10.25 -3.63 -7.73
C LEU A 57 10.59 -5.13 -7.88
N ALA A 58 9.87 -5.85 -8.74
CA ALA A 58 10.17 -7.24 -9.05
C ALA A 58 11.55 -7.45 -9.71
N LEU A 59 12.16 -6.40 -10.26
CA LEU A 59 13.52 -6.48 -10.84
C LEU A 59 14.58 -6.87 -9.81
N PHE A 60 14.38 -6.57 -8.51
CA PHE A 60 15.24 -7.10 -7.45
C PHE A 60 15.24 -8.64 -7.40
N GLY A 61 14.22 -9.29 -7.97
CA GLY A 61 14.14 -10.75 -8.15
C GLY A 61 15.22 -11.34 -9.05
N VAL A 62 15.96 -10.53 -9.84
CA VAL A 62 17.10 -11.00 -10.65
C VAL A 62 18.20 -11.65 -9.80
N VAL A 63 18.26 -11.34 -8.51
CA VAL A 63 19.19 -11.98 -7.57
C VAL A 63 18.94 -13.48 -7.42
N ILE A 64 17.71 -13.95 -7.63
CA ILE A 64 17.33 -15.36 -7.51
C ILE A 64 18.10 -16.23 -8.52
N PRO A 65 17.99 -16.02 -9.85
CA PRO A 65 18.77 -16.78 -10.82
C PRO A 65 20.27 -16.52 -10.73
N LEU A 66 20.71 -15.33 -10.31
CA LEU A 66 22.13 -15.02 -10.09
C LEU A 66 22.75 -15.90 -9.00
N VAL A 67 22.10 -15.96 -7.82
CA VAL A 67 22.54 -16.80 -6.71
C VAL A 67 22.46 -18.28 -7.09
N ALA A 68 21.41 -18.70 -7.79
CA ALA A 68 21.29 -20.07 -8.29
C ALA A 68 22.44 -20.44 -9.23
N ALA A 69 22.80 -19.56 -10.17
CA ALA A 69 23.91 -19.76 -11.11
C ALA A 69 25.26 -19.89 -10.40
N ILE A 70 25.56 -18.96 -9.48
CA ILE A 70 26.82 -18.96 -8.72
C ILE A 70 26.94 -20.23 -7.86
N LEU A 71 25.86 -20.60 -7.15
CA LEU A 71 25.84 -21.80 -6.31
C LEU A 71 25.81 -23.10 -7.13
N GLY A 72 25.32 -23.04 -8.37
CA GLY A 72 25.41 -24.10 -9.38
C GLY A 72 26.81 -24.26 -9.97
N GLY A 73 27.75 -23.37 -9.63
CA GLY A 73 29.16 -23.46 -10.04
C GLY A 73 29.52 -22.63 -11.27
N LEU A 74 28.61 -21.80 -11.77
CA LEU A 74 28.91 -20.94 -12.91
C LEU A 74 29.84 -19.80 -12.55
N ARG A 75 30.80 -19.56 -13.44
CA ARG A 75 31.82 -18.53 -13.30
C ARG A 75 32.16 -17.90 -14.65
N GLY A 76 32.72 -16.69 -14.60
CA GLY A 76 33.24 -15.97 -15.76
C GLY A 76 32.21 -15.81 -16.89
N MET A 77 32.65 -16.04 -18.12
CA MET A 77 31.83 -15.83 -19.32
C MET A 77 30.56 -16.69 -19.38
N ARG A 78 30.55 -17.87 -18.75
CA ARG A 78 29.33 -18.71 -18.70
C ARG A 78 28.24 -18.06 -17.85
N LEU A 79 28.61 -17.52 -16.69
CA LEU A 79 27.69 -16.75 -15.83
C LEU A 79 27.15 -15.53 -16.58
N VAL A 80 28.03 -14.78 -17.25
CA VAL A 80 27.64 -13.61 -18.05
C VAL A 80 26.63 -14.02 -19.11
N LYS A 81 26.92 -15.05 -19.93
CA LYS A 81 25.99 -15.53 -20.98
C LYS A 81 24.64 -15.96 -20.41
N ALA A 82 24.63 -16.69 -19.30
CA ALA A 82 23.40 -17.12 -18.64
C ALA A 82 22.56 -15.93 -18.13
N MET A 83 23.22 -14.91 -17.57
CA MET A 83 22.55 -13.73 -17.06
C MET A 83 22.12 -12.77 -18.16
N THR A 84 22.87 -12.66 -19.25
CA THR A 84 22.44 -11.99 -20.47
C THR A 84 21.18 -12.65 -21.03
N LEU A 85 21.11 -13.98 -21.06
CA LEU A 85 19.92 -14.70 -21.55
C LEU A 85 18.69 -14.44 -20.67
N THR A 86 18.88 -14.43 -19.35
CA THR A 86 17.82 -14.11 -18.37
C THR A 86 17.36 -12.67 -18.51
N GLY A 87 18.29 -11.71 -18.60
CA GLY A 87 18.00 -10.29 -18.78
C GLY A 87 17.30 -10.02 -20.10
N PHE A 88 17.76 -10.63 -21.19
CA PHE A 88 17.15 -10.50 -22.51
C PHE A 88 15.70 -11.00 -22.52
N THR A 89 15.43 -12.18 -21.97
CA THR A 89 14.06 -12.72 -21.89
C THR A 89 13.16 -11.94 -20.93
N CYS A 90 13.72 -11.39 -19.84
CA CYS A 90 13.02 -10.48 -18.94
C CYS A 90 12.59 -9.21 -19.66
N ILE A 91 13.50 -8.54 -20.37
CA ILE A 91 13.22 -7.32 -21.13
C ILE A 91 12.20 -7.61 -22.24
N LEU A 92 12.40 -8.70 -22.99
CA LEU A 92 11.50 -9.09 -24.08
C LEU A 92 10.06 -9.30 -23.55
N THR A 93 9.92 -10.05 -22.46
CA THR A 93 8.59 -10.32 -21.87
C THR A 93 7.96 -9.05 -21.31
N PHE A 94 8.76 -8.20 -20.64
CA PHE A 94 8.28 -6.90 -20.15
C PHE A 94 7.76 -6.02 -21.29
N VAL A 95 8.52 -5.90 -22.38
CA VAL A 95 8.13 -5.11 -23.56
C VAL A 95 6.89 -5.69 -24.25
N CYS A 96 6.77 -7.01 -24.34
CA CYS A 96 5.57 -7.66 -24.89
C CYS A 96 4.32 -7.39 -24.06
N LEU A 97 4.44 -7.32 -22.72
CA LEU A 97 3.32 -7.06 -21.83
C LEU A 97 3.03 -5.57 -21.63
N VAL A 98 4.03 -4.71 -21.84
CA VAL A 98 3.92 -3.25 -21.69
C VAL A 98 4.44 -2.56 -22.97
N PRO A 99 3.78 -2.76 -24.13
CA PRO A 99 4.26 -2.23 -25.40
C PRO A 99 4.28 -0.69 -25.44
N GLY A 100 3.50 -0.02 -24.58
CA GLY A 100 3.50 1.44 -24.43
C GLY A 100 4.87 2.04 -24.09
N VAL A 101 5.77 1.25 -23.50
CA VAL A 101 7.16 1.68 -23.24
C VAL A 101 7.93 1.97 -24.52
N LEU A 102 7.62 1.27 -25.62
CA LEU A 102 8.23 1.55 -26.94
C LEU A 102 7.61 2.76 -27.63
N ILE A 103 6.33 3.02 -27.37
CA ILE A 103 5.60 4.14 -27.98
C ILE A 103 6.06 5.47 -27.39
N ASP A 104 6.25 5.52 -26.06
CA ASP A 104 6.63 6.75 -25.35
C ASP A 104 7.82 6.52 -24.40
N THR A 105 8.93 6.09 -24.99
CA THR A 105 10.15 5.76 -24.25
C THR A 105 10.71 6.95 -23.47
N GLY A 106 10.64 8.16 -24.05
CA GLY A 106 11.15 9.37 -23.43
C GLY A 106 10.43 9.69 -22.12
N ASN A 107 9.09 9.70 -22.13
CA ASN A 107 8.34 9.92 -20.91
C ASN A 107 8.50 8.75 -19.95
N PHE A 108 8.50 7.50 -20.43
CA PHE A 108 8.72 6.34 -19.57
C PHE A 108 10.03 6.45 -18.76
N VAL A 109 11.15 6.75 -19.42
CA VAL A 109 12.45 6.93 -18.75
C VAL A 109 12.40 8.11 -17.79
N ALA A 110 11.83 9.24 -18.20
CA ALA A 110 11.69 10.41 -17.33
C ALA A 110 10.85 10.08 -16.07
N TRP A 111 9.74 9.35 -16.20
CA TRP A 111 8.92 8.91 -15.07
C TRP A 111 9.65 7.95 -14.14
N VAL A 112 10.38 6.97 -14.69
CA VAL A 112 11.20 6.05 -13.88
C VAL A 112 12.29 6.81 -13.11
N LEU A 113 12.99 7.75 -13.76
CA LEU A 113 14.01 8.57 -13.10
C LEU A 113 13.40 9.51 -12.05
N ARG A 114 12.22 10.10 -12.33
CA ARG A 114 11.47 10.89 -11.35
C ARG A 114 11.01 10.05 -10.16
N LEU A 115 10.59 8.80 -10.36
CA LEU A 115 10.29 7.87 -9.27
C LEU A 115 11.49 7.67 -8.34
N PHE A 116 12.72 7.71 -8.85
CA PHE A 116 13.93 7.69 -8.02
C PHE A 116 14.27 9.05 -7.39
N GLY A 117 13.87 10.17 -8.00
CA GLY A 117 14.15 11.53 -7.51
C GLY A 117 13.09 12.13 -6.57
N GLU A 118 11.80 11.98 -6.86
CA GLU A 118 10.68 12.53 -6.07
C GLU A 118 10.49 11.77 -4.75
N ASN A 119 10.81 10.48 -4.72
CA ASN A 119 10.87 9.70 -3.48
C ASN A 119 12.02 10.12 -2.55
N THR A 120 12.93 11.01 -2.99
CA THR A 120 13.99 11.58 -2.12
C THR A 120 13.65 12.96 -1.56
N GLY A 121 12.52 13.57 -1.99
CA GLY A 121 12.22 14.98 -1.71
C GLY A 121 10.91 15.30 -0.98
N THR A 122 9.93 14.39 -0.95
CA THR A 122 8.57 14.75 -0.48
C THR A 122 7.96 13.69 0.44
N LEU A 123 8.36 13.74 1.71
CA LEU A 123 7.52 13.67 2.91
C LEU A 123 8.48 13.79 4.09
N MET A 124 8.72 15.05 4.47
CA MET A 124 9.59 15.44 5.57
C MET A 124 9.36 14.55 6.79
N ALA A 125 10.49 14.02 7.28
CA ALA A 125 10.67 13.39 8.55
C ALA A 125 9.90 14.13 9.65
N THR A 126 8.78 13.57 10.10
CA THR A 126 8.34 13.81 11.47
C THR A 126 9.42 13.23 12.38
N LEU A 127 10.00 14.09 13.22
CA LEU A 127 11.20 13.91 14.06
C LEU A 127 11.10 12.81 15.14
N GLN A 128 10.31 11.76 14.93
CA GLN A 128 10.13 10.64 15.87
C GLN A 128 10.05 9.26 15.19
N GLU A 129 10.21 9.16 13.87
CA GLU A 129 10.13 7.86 13.22
C GLU A 129 11.39 7.00 13.47
N PRO A 130 11.23 5.70 13.78
CA PRO A 130 12.35 4.77 13.91
C PRO A 130 13.23 4.74 12.65
N SER A 131 14.52 4.41 12.82
CA SER A 131 15.46 4.20 11.71
C SER A 131 14.83 3.36 10.58
N PRO A 132 15.00 3.72 9.29
CA PRO A 132 14.52 2.91 8.17
C PRO A 132 14.93 1.44 8.24
N TRP A 133 16.13 1.17 8.77
CA TRP A 133 16.60 -0.20 9.04
C TRP A 133 15.73 -0.90 10.07
N PHE A 134 15.42 -0.24 11.18
CA PHE A 134 14.50 -0.80 12.17
C PHE A 134 13.11 -1.03 11.58
N ARG A 135 12.60 -0.11 10.75
CA ARG A 135 11.28 -0.24 10.13
C ARG A 135 11.21 -1.44 9.18
N TYR A 136 12.18 -1.59 8.28
CA TYR A 136 12.18 -2.68 7.30
C TYR A 136 12.68 -4.03 7.85
N LEU A 137 13.54 -4.04 8.87
CA LEU A 137 13.98 -5.28 9.51
C LEU A 137 12.97 -5.72 10.58
N TRP A 138 12.58 -4.85 11.50
CA TRP A 138 11.74 -5.26 12.61
C TRP A 138 10.27 -4.87 12.41
N GLY A 139 10.01 -3.58 12.20
CA GLY A 139 8.67 -2.99 12.20
C GLY A 139 7.70 -3.72 11.28
N THR A 140 8.06 -3.91 10.01
CA THR A 140 7.18 -4.55 9.02
C THR A 140 6.79 -5.97 9.44
N TYR A 141 7.76 -6.82 9.75
CA TYR A 141 7.47 -8.24 10.02
C TYR A 141 6.82 -8.43 11.39
N ALA A 142 7.31 -7.72 12.42
CA ALA A 142 6.73 -7.79 13.76
C ALA A 142 5.30 -7.24 13.80
N GLY A 143 5.03 -6.13 13.10
CA GLY A 143 3.68 -5.60 12.92
C GLY A 143 2.78 -6.55 12.14
N ALA A 144 3.28 -7.14 11.06
CA ALA A 144 2.51 -8.02 10.15
C ALA A 144 2.27 -9.45 10.67
N GLY A 145 3.13 -9.96 11.54
CA GLY A 145 3.16 -11.37 11.93
C GLY A 145 3.32 -11.65 13.41
N GLY A 146 3.66 -10.64 14.21
CA GLY A 146 4.06 -10.76 15.60
C GLY A 146 5.52 -11.22 15.77
N ILE A 147 6.04 -11.04 16.98
CA ILE A 147 7.44 -11.31 17.33
C ILE A 147 7.83 -12.77 17.02
N ALA A 148 6.98 -13.74 17.37
CA ALA A 148 7.28 -15.16 17.17
C ALA A 148 7.51 -15.53 15.70
N LEU A 149 6.65 -15.05 14.79
CA LEU A 149 6.79 -15.33 13.36
C LEU A 149 8.02 -14.62 12.78
N THR A 150 8.25 -13.37 13.18
CA THR A 150 9.44 -12.60 12.80
C THR A 150 10.73 -13.29 13.23
N SER A 151 10.78 -13.82 14.46
CA SER A 151 11.93 -14.60 14.95
C SER A 151 12.17 -15.86 14.10
N LEU A 152 11.11 -16.55 13.65
CA LEU A 152 11.24 -17.69 12.75
C LEU A 152 11.74 -17.31 11.35
N PHE A 153 11.32 -16.17 10.81
CA PHE A 153 11.85 -15.65 9.55
C PHE A 153 13.36 -15.42 9.66
N TYR A 154 13.81 -14.76 10.74
CA TYR A 154 15.22 -14.52 10.99
C TYR A 154 16.01 -15.80 11.25
N ALA A 155 15.45 -16.74 12.00
CA ALA A 155 16.07 -18.06 12.17
C ALA A 155 16.27 -18.76 10.81
N GLY A 156 15.31 -18.63 9.88
CA GLY A 156 15.44 -19.14 8.51
C GLY A 156 16.61 -18.52 7.75
N VAL A 157 16.70 -17.19 7.76
CA VAL A 157 17.79 -16.45 7.10
C VAL A 157 19.16 -16.79 7.72
N ILE A 158 19.27 -16.77 9.04
CA ILE A 158 20.51 -17.11 9.76
C ILE A 158 20.90 -18.55 9.46
N THR A 159 19.95 -19.49 9.43
CA THR A 159 20.27 -20.88 9.15
C THR A 159 20.69 -21.10 7.71
N ALA A 160 20.18 -20.32 6.75
CA ALA A 160 20.65 -20.31 5.37
C ALA A 160 22.15 -19.99 5.30
N ALA A 161 22.56 -18.93 5.99
CA ALA A 161 23.94 -18.47 6.04
C ALA A 161 24.85 -19.48 6.77
N TRP A 162 24.42 -19.98 7.93
CA TRP A 162 25.22 -20.89 8.76
C TRP A 162 25.40 -22.26 8.09
N THR A 163 24.30 -22.87 7.61
CA THR A 163 24.36 -24.21 7.01
C THR A 163 24.90 -24.21 5.58
N ARG A 164 25.07 -23.02 4.97
CA ARG A 164 25.45 -22.86 3.55
C ARG A 164 24.53 -23.66 2.62
N SER A 165 23.27 -23.86 3.02
CA SER A 165 22.30 -24.66 2.25
C SER A 165 21.96 -23.93 0.96
N ARG A 166 22.41 -24.47 -0.18
CA ARG A 166 22.26 -23.82 -1.49
C ARG A 166 20.80 -23.47 -1.82
N ARG A 167 19.89 -24.40 -1.52
CA ARG A 167 18.44 -24.20 -1.71
C ARG A 167 17.89 -23.09 -0.84
N LEU A 168 18.30 -23.04 0.43
CA LEU A 168 17.82 -22.03 1.37
C LEU A 168 18.41 -20.64 1.04
N LEU A 169 19.65 -20.58 0.57
CA LEU A 169 20.29 -19.35 0.10
C LEU A 169 19.55 -18.74 -1.09
N ILE A 170 19.07 -19.54 -2.05
CA ILE A 170 18.21 -19.05 -3.15
C ILE A 170 16.91 -18.45 -2.62
N VAL A 171 16.25 -19.14 -1.68
CA VAL A 171 14.98 -18.69 -1.11
C VAL A 171 15.14 -17.34 -0.39
N VAL A 172 16.22 -17.15 0.38
CA VAL A 172 16.41 -15.92 1.16
C VAL A 172 17.08 -14.79 0.37
N ALA A 173 17.63 -15.07 -0.82
CA ALA A 173 18.33 -14.08 -1.64
C ALA A 173 17.44 -12.86 -1.94
N TYR A 174 16.23 -13.08 -2.43
CA TYR A 174 15.31 -12.00 -2.75
C TYR A 174 14.88 -11.17 -1.51
N PRO A 175 14.36 -11.77 -0.42
CA PRO A 175 14.04 -11.02 0.80
C PRO A 175 15.18 -10.16 1.34
N VAL A 176 16.40 -10.70 1.35
CA VAL A 176 17.59 -10.00 1.86
C VAL A 176 17.96 -8.84 0.94
N THR A 177 18.02 -9.07 -0.37
CA THR A 177 18.34 -8.02 -1.35
C THR A 177 17.31 -6.90 -1.35
N LEU A 178 16.01 -7.24 -1.38
CA LEU A 178 14.96 -6.23 -1.39
C LEU A 178 14.97 -5.40 -0.09
N THR A 179 15.03 -6.07 1.07
CA THR A 179 15.05 -5.39 2.37
C THR A 179 16.27 -4.49 2.51
N GLY A 180 17.46 -4.97 2.12
CA GLY A 180 18.68 -4.17 2.13
C GLY A 180 18.61 -2.96 1.18
N ALA A 181 18.09 -3.15 -0.03
CA ALA A 181 17.95 -2.08 -1.01
C ALA A 181 16.98 -0.99 -0.54
N LEU A 182 15.79 -1.37 -0.04
CA LEU A 182 14.80 -0.42 0.46
C LEU A 182 15.28 0.34 1.69
N ALA A 183 15.93 -0.35 2.64
CA ALA A 183 16.49 0.30 3.82
C ALA A 183 17.63 1.25 3.47
N THR A 184 18.50 0.87 2.52
CA THR A 184 19.58 1.74 2.02
C THR A 184 19.02 2.96 1.31
N LEU A 185 18.04 2.79 0.42
CA LEU A 185 17.42 3.89 -0.32
C LEU A 185 16.70 4.86 0.63
N ALA A 186 15.98 4.35 1.63
CA ALA A 186 15.33 5.19 2.64
C ALA A 186 16.35 5.90 3.53
N PHE A 187 17.43 5.23 3.93
CA PHE A 187 18.43 5.81 4.81
C PHE A 187 19.30 6.88 4.13
N PHE A 188 19.79 6.61 2.91
CA PHE A 188 20.68 7.55 2.20
C PHE A 188 19.95 8.50 1.26
N GLY A 189 18.80 8.08 0.72
CA GLY A 189 17.99 8.89 -0.19
C GLY A 189 16.92 9.71 0.51
N GLY A 190 16.74 9.60 1.83
CA GLY A 190 15.68 10.33 2.54
C GLY A 190 14.25 9.88 2.19
N ALA A 191 14.10 8.71 1.57
CA ALA A 191 12.79 8.19 1.21
C ALA A 191 12.02 7.70 2.45
N THR A 192 10.73 8.02 2.52
CA THR A 192 9.86 7.51 3.58
C THR A 192 9.80 5.98 3.50
N PRO A 193 10.05 5.25 4.62
CA PRO A 193 9.98 3.80 4.58
C PRO A 193 8.52 3.34 4.40
N VAL A 194 8.24 2.70 3.27
CA VAL A 194 6.90 2.22 2.92
C VAL A 194 6.89 0.70 3.01
N THR A 195 6.29 0.19 4.09
CA THR A 195 6.41 -1.22 4.51
C THR A 195 5.75 -2.21 3.56
N PHE A 196 4.76 -1.78 2.78
CA PHE A 196 4.07 -2.67 1.84
C PHE A 196 4.92 -3.14 0.67
N TYR A 197 6.04 -2.46 0.38
CA TYR A 197 7.01 -2.95 -0.59
C TYR A 197 7.68 -4.26 -0.19
N GLN A 198 7.56 -4.68 1.08
CA GLN A 198 8.08 -5.97 1.56
C GLN A 198 7.05 -7.10 1.56
N VAL A 199 5.79 -6.89 1.14
CA VAL A 199 4.77 -7.96 1.11
C VAL A 199 5.26 -9.18 0.33
N SER A 200 5.96 -8.96 -0.77
CA SER A 200 6.50 -10.00 -1.64
C SER A 200 7.60 -10.86 -1.02
N THR A 201 8.22 -10.41 0.07
CA THR A 201 9.25 -11.20 0.75
C THR A 201 8.64 -12.27 1.65
N ILE A 202 7.38 -12.09 2.08
CA ILE A 202 6.71 -12.95 3.07
C ILE A 202 6.65 -14.41 2.63
N PRO A 203 6.26 -14.78 1.40
CA PRO A 203 6.22 -16.20 1.01
C PRO A 203 7.58 -16.88 1.08
N PHE A 204 8.66 -16.18 0.69
CA PHE A 204 10.02 -16.70 0.76
C PHE A 204 10.48 -16.89 2.21
N LEU A 205 10.23 -15.90 3.06
CA LEU A 205 10.55 -15.97 4.49
C LEU A 205 9.73 -17.06 5.20
N ALA A 206 8.48 -17.29 4.79
CA ALA A 206 7.65 -18.39 5.29
C ALA A 206 8.23 -19.76 4.92
N VAL A 207 8.72 -19.94 3.69
CA VAL A 207 9.42 -21.17 3.29
C VAL A 207 10.70 -21.37 4.12
N ALA A 208 11.46 -20.30 4.36
CA ALA A 208 12.68 -20.36 5.17
C ALA A 208 12.38 -20.71 6.65
N ALA A 209 11.34 -20.11 7.23
CA ALA A 209 10.86 -20.46 8.57
C ALA A 209 10.37 -21.90 8.66
N ALA A 210 9.58 -22.36 7.68
CA ALA A 210 9.08 -23.73 7.62
C ALA A 210 10.23 -24.75 7.60
N TRP A 211 11.33 -24.44 6.90
CA TRP A 211 12.51 -25.29 6.89
C TRP A 211 13.12 -25.44 8.30
N VAL A 212 13.22 -24.36 9.07
CA VAL A 212 13.73 -24.37 10.46
C VAL A 212 12.82 -25.20 11.35
N VAL A 213 11.50 -24.98 11.27
CA VAL A 213 10.48 -25.73 12.01
C VAL A 213 10.59 -27.23 11.70
N CYS A 214 10.65 -27.62 10.43
CA CYS A 214 10.80 -29.02 10.01
C CYS A 214 12.10 -29.65 10.54
N LYS A 215 13.20 -28.89 10.55
CA LYS A 215 14.50 -29.35 11.05
C LYS A 215 14.48 -29.53 12.57
N ALA A 216 13.83 -28.64 13.31
CA ALA A 216 13.63 -28.73 14.74
C ALA A 216 12.73 -29.93 15.10
N TRP A 217 11.60 -30.09 14.40
CA TRP A 217 10.65 -31.19 14.59
C TRP A 217 11.31 -32.57 14.56
N ARG A 218 12.21 -32.79 13.59
CA ARG A 218 12.94 -34.06 13.45
C ARG A 218 13.93 -34.33 14.58
N ARG A 219 14.48 -33.30 15.22
CA ARG A 219 15.51 -33.43 16.28
C ARG A 219 14.95 -33.39 17.69
N TRP A 220 13.81 -32.74 17.90
CA TRP A 220 13.29 -32.50 19.23
C TRP A 220 12.53 -33.71 19.78
N SER A 221 12.58 -33.87 21.10
CA SER A 221 11.80 -34.86 21.85
C SER A 221 10.29 -34.59 21.72
N LEU A 222 9.45 -35.54 22.18
CA LEU A 222 8.01 -35.35 22.17
C LEU A 222 7.58 -34.07 22.92
N ALA A 223 8.21 -33.79 24.07
CA ALA A 223 7.97 -32.56 24.83
C ALA A 223 8.38 -31.31 24.02
N GLY A 224 9.54 -31.31 23.37
CA GLY A 224 9.96 -30.20 22.51
C GLY A 224 9.02 -29.98 21.32
N ARG A 225 8.52 -31.06 20.70
CA ARG A 225 7.50 -31.00 19.65
C ARG A 225 6.20 -30.39 20.14
N ALA A 226 5.74 -30.76 21.33
CA ALA A 226 4.55 -30.18 21.94
C ALA A 226 4.71 -28.66 22.17
N VAL A 227 5.88 -28.23 22.68
CA VAL A 227 6.21 -26.80 22.83
C VAL A 227 6.20 -26.08 21.47
N LEU A 228 6.81 -26.65 20.44
CA LEU A 228 6.84 -26.06 19.10
C LEU A 228 5.43 -25.89 18.53
N VAL A 229 4.58 -26.91 18.67
CA VAL A 229 3.17 -26.85 18.25
C VAL A 229 2.42 -25.79 19.04
N GLY A 230 2.61 -25.72 20.35
CA GLY A 230 2.00 -24.69 21.20
C GLY A 230 2.38 -23.27 20.76
N LEU A 231 3.66 -23.03 20.46
CA LEU A 231 4.15 -21.73 19.97
C LEU A 231 3.58 -21.37 18.59
N LEU A 232 3.55 -22.33 17.66
CA LEU A 232 2.97 -22.12 16.34
C LEU A 232 1.46 -21.89 16.42
N ALA A 233 0.75 -22.66 17.24
CA ALA A 233 -0.68 -22.49 17.47
C ALA A 233 -0.98 -21.11 18.08
N ALA A 234 -0.23 -20.68 19.09
CA ALA A 234 -0.37 -19.35 19.70
C ALA A 234 -0.13 -18.23 18.66
N ALA A 235 0.92 -18.35 17.85
CA ALA A 235 1.20 -17.38 16.78
C ALA A 235 0.08 -17.36 15.73
N THR A 236 -0.44 -18.51 15.32
CA THR A 236 -1.54 -18.61 14.37
C THR A 236 -2.82 -18.04 14.94
N VAL A 237 -3.22 -18.39 16.16
CA VAL A 237 -4.43 -17.87 16.82
C VAL A 237 -4.36 -16.34 16.94
N ALA A 238 -3.22 -15.79 17.34
CA ALA A 238 -3.03 -14.34 17.40
C ALA A 238 -3.21 -13.66 16.03
N ASN A 239 -2.66 -14.25 14.96
CA ASN A 239 -2.79 -13.72 13.60
C ASN A 239 -4.22 -13.86 13.04
N VAL A 240 -4.90 -14.98 13.32
CA VAL A 240 -6.30 -15.19 12.93
C VAL A 240 -7.20 -14.18 13.62
N GLY A 241 -7.01 -13.93 14.92
CA GLY A 241 -7.74 -12.89 15.64
C GLY A 241 -7.61 -11.51 14.99
N ARG A 242 -6.38 -11.13 14.58
CA ARG A 242 -6.13 -9.88 13.83
C ARG A 242 -6.84 -9.84 12.48
N ILE A 243 -6.87 -10.96 11.74
CA ILE A 243 -7.56 -11.05 10.45
C ILE A 243 -9.08 -10.91 10.63
N VAL A 244 -9.66 -11.62 11.61
CA VAL A 244 -11.10 -11.53 11.90
C VAL A 244 -11.46 -10.10 12.26
N LYS A 245 -10.65 -9.46 13.11
CA LYS A 245 -10.84 -8.06 13.49
C LYS A 245 -10.77 -7.12 12.28
N PHE A 246 -9.75 -7.28 11.44
CA PHE A 246 -9.61 -6.48 10.22
C PHE A 246 -10.80 -6.64 9.28
N ASN A 247 -11.27 -7.87 9.05
CA ASN A 247 -12.41 -8.12 8.18
C ASN A 247 -13.71 -7.55 8.75
N ARG A 248 -13.93 -7.61 10.07
CA ARG A 248 -15.09 -6.96 10.72
C ARG A 248 -15.05 -5.44 10.56
N LEU A 249 -13.88 -4.86 10.74
CA LEU A 249 -13.66 -3.43 10.57
C LEU A 249 -13.91 -2.99 9.11
N LEU A 250 -13.49 -3.76 8.12
CA LEU A 250 -13.84 -3.52 6.71
C LEU A 250 -15.33 -3.71 6.38
N ALA A 251 -16.01 -4.59 7.12
CA ALA A 251 -17.45 -4.80 6.97
C ALA A 251 -18.28 -3.74 7.70
N SER A 252 -17.65 -2.85 8.48
CA SER A 252 -18.31 -1.74 9.17
C SER A 252 -18.72 -0.66 8.18
N GLU A 253 -19.76 0.09 8.52
CA GLU A 253 -20.26 1.17 7.68
C GLU A 253 -19.29 2.35 7.67
N ASP A 254 -18.99 2.91 6.50
CA ASP A 254 -18.02 4.02 6.40
C ASP A 254 -18.67 5.36 6.79
N THR A 255 -18.04 6.12 7.71
CA THR A 255 -18.53 7.43 8.15
C THR A 255 -18.69 8.41 6.99
N ARG A 256 -17.87 8.31 5.94
CA ARG A 256 -17.97 9.11 4.71
C ARG A 256 -19.22 8.75 3.91
N THR A 257 -19.61 7.47 3.89
CA THR A 257 -20.84 7.00 3.24
C THR A 257 -22.07 7.51 3.99
N ILE A 258 -22.10 7.34 5.31
CA ILE A 258 -23.18 7.85 6.17
C ILE A 258 -23.33 9.36 6.02
N ALA A 259 -22.23 10.09 6.08
CA ALA A 259 -22.23 11.55 5.91
C ALA A 259 -22.68 11.96 4.50
N ARG A 260 -22.25 11.24 3.44
CA ARG A 260 -22.72 11.49 2.07
C ARG A 260 -24.24 11.32 1.99
N GLU A 261 -24.78 10.21 2.48
CA GLU A 261 -26.23 9.93 2.43
C GLU A 261 -27.03 10.98 3.20
N TRP A 262 -26.51 11.43 4.36
CA TRP A 262 -27.12 12.54 5.09
C TRP A 262 -27.10 13.84 4.26
N ILE A 263 -25.96 14.20 3.65
CA ILE A 263 -25.81 15.40 2.81
C ILE A 263 -26.76 15.36 1.62
N GLU A 264 -26.83 14.22 0.91
CA GLU A 264 -27.72 14.04 -0.24
C GLU A 264 -29.20 14.14 0.11
N GLY A 265 -29.57 13.84 1.35
CA GLY A 265 -30.94 13.97 1.86
C GLY A 265 -31.30 15.32 2.48
N HIS A 266 -30.32 16.14 2.89
CA HIS A 266 -30.58 17.35 3.70
C HIS A 266 -29.96 18.64 3.13
N VAL A 267 -28.92 18.54 2.31
CA VAL A 267 -28.26 19.70 1.71
C VAL A 267 -28.82 19.92 0.30
N PRO A 268 -29.33 21.12 -0.02
CA PRO A 268 -29.86 21.41 -1.35
C PRO A 268 -28.84 21.14 -2.46
N ALA A 269 -29.29 20.52 -3.55
CA ALA A 269 -28.47 20.38 -4.75
C ALA A 269 -28.01 21.77 -5.25
N GLY A 270 -26.76 21.85 -5.69
CA GLY A 270 -26.11 23.08 -6.13
C GLY A 270 -25.55 23.93 -4.99
N ALA A 271 -25.74 23.57 -3.71
CA ALA A 271 -25.16 24.32 -2.60
C ALA A 271 -23.62 24.32 -2.66
N SER A 272 -23.01 25.43 -2.22
CA SER A 272 -21.56 25.56 -2.10
C SER A 272 -21.05 24.87 -0.84
N VAL A 273 -20.05 24.00 -1.01
CA VAL A 273 -19.50 23.15 0.04
C VAL A 273 -17.97 23.22 0.01
N LEU A 274 -17.38 23.67 1.11
CA LEU A 274 -15.94 23.53 1.36
C LEU A 274 -15.69 22.16 1.98
N VAL A 275 -14.86 21.34 1.33
CA VAL A 275 -14.60 19.96 1.71
C VAL A 275 -13.12 19.77 2.03
N GLU A 276 -12.84 19.42 3.29
CA GLU A 276 -11.54 18.96 3.74
C GLU A 276 -11.30 17.48 3.38
N GLY A 277 -10.06 17.10 3.05
CA GLY A 277 -9.68 15.72 2.74
C GLY A 277 -9.57 15.42 1.26
N ALA A 278 -9.39 16.45 0.44
CA ALA A 278 -9.10 16.31 -0.98
C ALA A 278 -7.60 16.36 -1.26
N VAL A 279 -7.07 15.38 -1.99
CA VAL A 279 -5.69 15.38 -2.52
C VAL A 279 -5.75 15.84 -3.96
N PHE A 280 -5.11 16.98 -4.25
CA PHE A 280 -5.39 17.76 -5.46
C PHE A 280 -6.90 18.07 -5.54
N THR A 281 -7.57 17.62 -6.60
CA THR A 281 -9.01 17.80 -6.83
C THR A 281 -9.81 16.51 -6.63
N PHE A 282 -9.19 15.46 -6.08
CA PHE A 282 -9.85 14.21 -5.68
C PHE A 282 -10.18 14.22 -4.21
N ILE A 283 -11.47 14.06 -3.87
CA ILE A 283 -11.88 13.79 -2.50
C ILE A 283 -11.46 12.35 -2.18
N LEU A 284 -10.65 12.14 -1.14
CA LEU A 284 -10.22 10.79 -0.73
C LEU A 284 -10.67 10.50 0.70
N GLU A 285 -10.50 11.49 1.58
CA GLU A 285 -10.69 11.34 3.03
C GLU A 285 -12.00 11.98 3.53
N ALA A 286 -12.89 12.35 2.62
CA ALA A 286 -14.17 12.97 2.92
C ALA A 286 -15.34 12.24 2.23
N PRO A 287 -16.60 12.58 2.56
CA PRO A 287 -17.77 12.13 1.82
C PRO A 287 -17.61 12.36 0.32
N GLN A 288 -17.81 11.31 -0.48
CA GLN A 288 -17.66 11.35 -1.94
C GLN A 288 -18.85 12.07 -2.57
N LEU A 289 -18.86 13.40 -2.48
CA LEU A 289 -19.87 14.25 -3.10
C LEU A 289 -19.60 14.44 -4.59
N ARG A 290 -20.68 14.59 -5.36
CA ARG A 290 -20.59 14.81 -6.81
C ARG A 290 -20.39 16.29 -7.13
N ASP A 291 -19.39 16.57 -7.95
CA ASP A 291 -19.14 17.91 -8.49
C ASP A 291 -20.28 18.36 -9.42
N ASN A 292 -20.61 19.65 -9.37
CA ASN A 292 -21.38 20.31 -10.41
C ASN A 292 -20.46 20.79 -11.55
N ALA A 293 -21.04 21.39 -12.59
CA ALA A 293 -20.28 21.89 -13.74
C ALA A 293 -19.24 22.96 -13.35
N ALA A 294 -19.63 23.92 -12.50
CA ALA A 294 -18.76 25.01 -12.06
C ALA A 294 -17.53 24.49 -11.29
N SER A 295 -17.69 23.51 -10.41
CA SER A 295 -16.58 22.85 -9.72
C SER A 295 -15.63 22.15 -10.67
N LEU A 296 -16.16 21.39 -11.64
CA LEU A 296 -15.32 20.69 -12.61
C LEU A 296 -14.57 21.68 -13.51
N GLU A 297 -15.19 22.78 -13.91
CA GLU A 297 -14.54 23.84 -14.69
C GLU A 297 -13.39 24.49 -13.90
N ARG A 298 -13.59 24.78 -12.61
CA ARG A 298 -12.52 25.28 -11.72
C ARG A 298 -11.39 24.28 -11.57
N ASP A 299 -11.70 23.00 -11.35
CA ASP A 299 -10.70 21.94 -11.24
C ASP A 299 -9.90 21.79 -12.55
N ILE A 300 -10.55 21.88 -13.72
CA ILE A 300 -9.88 21.82 -15.02
C ILE A 300 -8.91 22.99 -15.18
N ALA A 301 -9.33 24.20 -14.78
CA ALA A 301 -8.48 25.39 -14.84
C ALA A 301 -7.25 25.25 -13.92
N ASP A 302 -7.43 24.91 -12.64
CA ASP A 302 -6.33 24.72 -11.69
C ASP A 302 -5.35 23.62 -12.15
N ILE A 303 -5.87 22.50 -12.68
CA ILE A 303 -5.01 21.43 -13.20
C ILE A 303 -4.19 21.91 -14.39
N ARG A 304 -4.78 22.68 -15.32
CA ARG A 304 -4.08 23.22 -16.48
C ARG A 304 -3.03 24.24 -16.09
N ASP A 305 -3.33 25.11 -15.14
CA ASP A 305 -2.40 26.10 -14.60
C ASP A 305 -1.17 25.43 -13.94
N ARG A 306 -1.36 24.25 -13.36
CA ARG A 306 -0.27 23.40 -12.82
C ARG A 306 0.42 22.53 -13.87
N GLY A 307 0.12 22.71 -15.16
CA GLY A 307 0.72 21.97 -16.28
C GLY A 307 0.12 20.60 -16.55
N GLY A 308 -1.01 20.24 -15.92
CA GLY A 308 -1.76 19.02 -16.18
C GLY A 308 -2.69 19.13 -17.38
N SER A 309 -3.11 17.98 -17.94
CA SER A 309 -3.97 17.98 -19.15
C SER A 309 -5.45 18.31 -18.88
N GLY A 310 -5.93 18.12 -17.64
CA GLY A 310 -7.35 18.27 -17.27
C GLY A 310 -8.30 17.25 -17.92
N ARG A 311 -7.80 16.31 -18.74
CA ARG A 311 -8.64 15.42 -19.57
C ARG A 311 -9.63 14.58 -18.78
N LEU A 312 -9.24 14.06 -17.62
CA LEU A 312 -10.12 13.26 -16.78
C LEU A 312 -11.30 14.08 -16.23
N TRP A 313 -11.07 15.33 -15.83
CA TRP A 313 -12.13 16.22 -15.34
C TRP A 313 -12.99 16.74 -16.48
N GLN A 314 -12.41 16.95 -17.67
CA GLN A 314 -13.18 17.22 -18.88
C GLN A 314 -14.13 16.05 -19.19
N ALA A 315 -13.66 14.80 -19.12
CA ALA A 315 -14.51 13.63 -19.32
C ALA A 315 -15.63 13.55 -18.27
N LYS A 316 -15.35 13.87 -17.00
CA LYS A 316 -16.38 13.97 -15.94
C LYS A 316 -17.41 15.06 -16.25
N LEU A 317 -16.97 16.22 -16.74
CA LEU A 317 -17.84 17.33 -17.11
C LEU A 317 -18.73 16.95 -18.29
N ASP A 318 -18.17 16.32 -19.32
CA ASP A 318 -18.90 15.85 -20.48
C ASP A 318 -19.94 14.79 -20.08
N MET A 319 -19.59 13.87 -19.17
CA MET A 319 -20.53 12.88 -18.63
C MET A 319 -21.69 13.54 -17.89
N LEU A 320 -21.40 14.57 -17.08
CA LEU A 320 -22.41 15.34 -16.36
C LEU A 320 -23.34 16.07 -17.33
N GLN A 321 -22.79 16.79 -18.31
CA GLN A 321 -23.55 17.56 -19.31
C GLN A 321 -24.42 16.68 -20.20
N ARG A 322 -23.99 15.44 -20.48
CA ARG A 322 -24.76 14.45 -21.24
C ARG A 322 -25.82 13.73 -20.40
N GLY A 323 -25.95 14.04 -19.12
CA GLY A 323 -26.88 13.36 -18.22
C GLY A 323 -26.56 11.88 -17.98
N LEU A 324 -25.31 11.47 -18.20
CA LEU A 324 -24.86 10.09 -17.96
C LEU A 324 -24.65 9.78 -16.47
N VAL A 325 -24.83 10.79 -15.62
CA VAL A 325 -24.67 10.70 -14.17
C VAL A 325 -25.92 11.28 -13.51
N SER A 326 -26.50 10.55 -12.56
CA SER A 326 -27.73 10.92 -11.85
C SER A 326 -27.49 11.19 -10.37
N GLY A 327 -28.33 12.02 -9.75
CA GLY A 327 -28.28 12.39 -8.33
C GLY A 327 -27.85 13.85 -8.11
N PRO A 328 -27.85 14.32 -6.85
CA PRO A 328 -27.49 15.70 -6.54
C PRO A 328 -26.03 15.98 -6.90
N THR A 329 -25.76 17.24 -7.22
CA THR A 329 -24.42 17.79 -7.46
C THR A 329 -24.23 19.01 -6.57
N TYR A 330 -22.98 19.34 -6.28
CA TYR A 330 -22.62 20.42 -5.35
C TYR A 330 -21.52 21.30 -5.92
N ASP A 331 -21.51 22.56 -5.49
CA ASP A 331 -20.44 23.51 -5.81
C ASP A 331 -19.29 23.32 -4.80
N LEU A 332 -18.44 22.34 -5.07
CA LEU A 332 -17.34 21.91 -4.23
C LEU A 332 -16.12 22.83 -4.32
N TYR A 333 -15.57 23.14 -3.15
CA TYR A 333 -14.25 23.75 -2.93
C TYR A 333 -13.42 22.74 -2.13
N LYS A 334 -12.25 22.36 -2.64
CA LYS A 334 -11.53 21.15 -2.19
C LYS A 334 -10.21 21.54 -1.56
N VAL A 335 -9.97 21.13 -0.32
CA VAL A 335 -8.72 21.36 0.41
C VAL A 335 -8.24 20.08 1.07
N TYR A 336 -6.92 19.92 1.21
CA TYR A 336 -6.34 18.73 1.85
C TYR A 336 -6.43 18.81 3.39
N HIS A 337 -5.98 19.93 3.94
CA HIS A 337 -6.16 20.31 5.34
C HIS A 337 -6.86 21.66 5.38
N LEU A 338 -7.86 21.80 6.25
CA LEU A 338 -8.59 23.05 6.39
C LEU A 338 -7.81 24.01 7.31
N GLY A 339 -7.29 25.10 6.73
CA GLY A 339 -6.66 26.19 7.46
C GLY A 339 -7.62 27.35 7.80
N GLU A 340 -7.14 28.30 8.61
CA GLU A 340 -7.86 29.54 8.90
C GLU A 340 -8.03 30.41 7.64
N GLU A 341 -7.02 30.43 6.75
CA GLU A 341 -7.06 31.18 5.49
C GLU A 341 -8.12 30.64 4.52
N ASP A 342 -8.19 29.30 4.39
CA ASP A 342 -9.21 28.63 3.57
C ASP A 342 -10.61 29.01 4.05
N LEU A 343 -10.84 28.97 5.37
CA LEU A 343 -12.13 29.30 5.97
C LEU A 343 -12.46 30.79 5.87
N ALA A 344 -11.46 31.67 5.99
CA ALA A 344 -11.63 33.11 5.87
C ALA A 344 -12.02 33.50 4.43
N GLY A 345 -11.32 32.93 3.45
CA GLY A 345 -11.59 33.12 2.02
C GLY A 345 -12.83 32.40 1.50
N ALA A 346 -13.35 31.41 2.23
CA ALA A 346 -14.52 30.66 1.82
C ALA A 346 -15.84 31.45 2.00
N SER A 347 -16.60 31.53 0.91
CA SER A 347 -18.02 31.92 0.88
C SER A 347 -18.95 30.69 0.79
N ALA A 348 -18.45 29.51 1.13
CA ALA A 348 -19.21 28.27 1.07
C ALA A 348 -20.37 28.28 2.07
N ARG A 349 -21.54 27.80 1.65
CA ARG A 349 -22.71 27.65 2.54
C ARG A 349 -22.48 26.54 3.56
N PHE A 350 -21.79 25.48 3.17
CA PHE A 350 -21.46 24.35 4.04
C PHE A 350 -19.95 24.12 4.13
N VAL A 351 -19.51 23.62 5.28
CA VAL A 351 -18.12 23.20 5.52
C VAL A 351 -18.12 21.78 6.06
N ILE A 352 -17.30 20.92 5.46
CA ILE A 352 -17.09 19.53 5.87
C ILE A 352 -15.66 19.39 6.41
N THR A 353 -15.55 18.97 7.65
CA THR A 353 -14.28 18.73 8.34
C THR A 353 -14.09 17.24 8.62
N ARG A 354 -12.84 16.77 8.62
CA ARG A 354 -12.46 15.38 8.95
C ARG A 354 -11.53 15.25 10.17
N GLU A 355 -10.91 16.34 10.63
CA GLU A 355 -9.95 16.32 11.73
C GLU A 355 -10.39 17.17 12.94
N PRO A 356 -10.01 16.79 14.18
CA PRO A 356 -10.32 17.58 15.38
C PRO A 356 -9.71 19.00 15.40
N SER A 357 -8.58 19.21 14.74
CA SER A 357 -7.99 20.55 14.50
C SER A 357 -8.93 21.42 13.69
N SER A 358 -9.43 20.89 12.58
CA SER A 358 -10.29 21.57 11.62
C SER A 358 -11.66 21.90 12.20
N LYS A 359 -12.25 20.97 12.98
CA LYS A 359 -13.47 21.24 13.77
C LYS A 359 -13.29 22.48 14.67
N ARG A 360 -12.17 22.56 15.40
CA ARG A 360 -11.85 23.69 16.28
C ARG A 360 -11.68 25.00 15.52
N ILE A 361 -11.11 24.97 14.32
CA ILE A 361 -10.98 26.17 13.46
C ILE A 361 -12.36 26.68 13.06
N VAL A 362 -13.24 25.79 12.57
CA VAL A 362 -14.60 26.16 12.15
C VAL A 362 -15.41 26.69 13.32
N GLU A 363 -15.36 26.04 14.49
CA GLU A 363 -16.09 26.45 15.69
C GLU A 363 -15.63 27.80 16.22
N LYS A 364 -14.30 28.04 16.28
CA LYS A 364 -13.74 29.33 16.72
C LYS A 364 -14.12 30.49 15.81
N SER A 365 -14.35 30.24 14.52
CA SER A 365 -14.75 31.29 13.58
C SER A 365 -16.10 31.92 13.93
N GLY A 366 -17.00 31.19 14.62
CA GLY A 366 -18.36 31.61 14.89
C GLY A 366 -19.26 31.79 13.65
N ARG A 367 -18.71 31.65 12.42
CA ARG A 367 -19.41 31.85 11.14
C ARG A 367 -20.32 30.68 10.77
N TYR A 368 -20.07 29.51 11.32
CA TYR A 368 -20.80 28.29 10.98
C TYR A 368 -21.42 27.65 12.24
N ARG A 369 -22.51 26.91 12.07
CA ARG A 369 -23.14 26.08 13.11
C ARG A 369 -23.01 24.61 12.72
N LEU A 370 -22.70 23.74 13.67
CA LEU A 370 -22.72 22.30 13.45
C LEU A 370 -24.17 21.87 13.20
N VAL A 371 -24.43 21.22 12.06
CA VAL A 371 -25.76 20.70 11.71
C VAL A 371 -25.82 19.18 11.75
N HIS A 372 -24.69 18.52 11.52
CA HIS A 372 -24.59 17.07 11.63
C HIS A 372 -23.15 16.65 11.92
N SER A 373 -23.00 15.51 12.60
CA SER A 373 -21.70 14.92 12.89
C SER A 373 -21.80 13.42 12.84
N VAL A 374 -20.84 12.77 12.18
CA VAL A 374 -20.72 11.32 12.13
C VAL A 374 -19.41 10.94 12.79
N GLU A 375 -19.50 10.36 13.97
CA GLU A 375 -18.33 9.83 14.67
C GLU A 375 -18.15 8.34 14.33
N PRO A 376 -16.92 7.90 14.06
CA PRO A 376 -16.61 6.48 13.96
C PRO A 376 -16.84 5.80 15.31
N THR A 377 -17.21 4.52 15.30
CA THR A 377 -17.30 3.75 16.54
C THR A 377 -15.90 3.53 17.13
N GLU A 378 -14.89 3.50 16.27
CA GLU A 378 -13.50 3.30 16.64
C GLU A 378 -12.67 4.50 16.18
N PRO A 379 -12.58 5.57 17.00
CA PRO A 379 -12.00 6.84 16.61
C PRO A 379 -10.51 6.81 16.31
N ASN A 380 -9.82 5.67 16.49
CA ASN A 380 -8.42 5.49 16.13
C ASN A 380 -8.20 4.55 14.94
N ALA A 381 -9.26 3.94 14.41
CA ALA A 381 -9.19 2.99 13.29
C ALA A 381 -9.74 3.65 12.03
N PHE A 382 -8.90 4.42 11.32
CA PHE A 382 -9.27 5.07 10.08
C PHE A 382 -8.33 4.64 8.94
N TYR A 383 -8.90 4.37 7.76
CA TYR A 383 -8.15 4.08 6.54
C TYR A 383 -8.12 5.31 5.65
N VAL A 384 -6.95 5.93 5.57
CA VAL A 384 -6.71 7.15 4.77
C VAL A 384 -6.66 6.83 3.27
N MET A 385 -6.33 5.59 2.90
CA MET A 385 -6.28 5.14 1.51
C MET A 385 -6.71 3.66 1.42
N PRO A 386 -6.97 3.11 0.22
CA PRO A 386 -6.93 1.66 0.00
C PRO A 386 -5.54 1.03 0.31
N MET A 387 -4.62 1.79 0.91
CA MET A 387 -3.35 1.34 1.44
C MET A 387 -3.34 1.49 2.97
N LEU A 388 -3.47 0.37 3.68
CA LEU A 388 -3.12 0.35 5.10
C LEU A 388 -1.63 0.61 5.26
N SER A 389 -1.31 1.66 6.00
CA SER A 389 0.04 1.89 6.51
C SER A 389 0.36 0.92 7.65
N LEU A 390 1.64 0.80 8.02
CA LEU A 390 2.03 0.06 9.23
C LEU A 390 1.40 0.68 10.49
N VAL A 391 1.18 2.00 10.50
CA VAL A 391 0.53 2.71 11.59
C VAL A 391 -0.91 2.25 11.74
N ASP A 392 -1.63 2.06 10.64
CA ASP A 392 -3.01 1.55 10.67
C ASP A 392 -3.04 0.11 11.21
N LEU A 393 -2.05 -0.72 10.84
CA LEU A 393 -1.89 -2.09 11.37
C LEU A 393 -1.56 -2.12 12.86
N GLU A 394 -0.69 -1.23 13.33
CA GLU A 394 -0.34 -1.10 14.74
C GLU A 394 -1.55 -0.68 15.57
N ARG A 395 -2.32 0.31 15.10
CA ARG A 395 -3.58 0.74 15.71
C ARG A 395 -4.63 -0.37 15.73
N ILE A 396 -4.74 -1.15 14.64
CA ILE A 396 -5.58 -2.36 14.61
C ILE A 396 -5.04 -3.44 15.53
N ASN A 397 -3.75 -3.49 15.84
CA ASN A 397 -3.22 -4.45 16.81
C ASN A 397 -3.52 -4.03 18.26
N GLU A 398 -3.71 -2.73 18.53
CA GLU A 398 -3.96 -2.19 19.86
C GLU A 398 -5.40 -2.39 20.35
N MET A 399 -6.43 -2.37 19.47
CA MET A 399 -7.81 -2.54 19.97
C MET A 399 -8.06 -4.00 20.43
N THR A 400 -8.91 -4.19 21.44
CA THR A 400 -9.18 -5.55 21.94
C THR A 400 -10.13 -6.31 20.99
N LEU A 401 -10.14 -7.65 21.07
CA LEU A 401 -11.07 -8.48 20.29
C LEU A 401 -12.54 -8.20 20.63
N PHE A 402 -12.82 -7.77 21.87
CA PHE A 402 -14.16 -7.47 22.35
C PHE A 402 -14.65 -6.09 21.88
N ASP A 403 -13.78 -5.08 21.81
CA ASP A 403 -14.13 -3.76 21.25
C ASP A 403 -14.55 -3.86 19.77
N SER A 404 -13.91 -4.74 19.00
CA SER A 404 -14.24 -4.94 17.57
C SER A 404 -15.63 -5.51 17.28
N SER A 405 -16.33 -6.02 18.30
CA SER A 405 -17.73 -6.45 18.14
C SER A 405 -18.72 -5.29 18.14
N GLU A 406 -18.28 -4.12 18.62
CA GLU A 406 -19.05 -2.87 18.61
C GLU A 406 -18.75 -1.98 17.41
N ALA A 407 -17.71 -2.29 16.61
CA ALA A 407 -17.36 -1.56 15.40
C ALA A 407 -18.52 -1.58 14.38
N ARG A 408 -19.43 -0.61 14.50
CA ARG A 408 -20.54 -0.39 13.56
C ARG A 408 -20.13 0.59 12.46
N ARG A 409 -19.24 1.54 12.79
CA ARG A 409 -18.79 2.60 11.89
C ARG A 409 -17.27 2.77 11.87
N ILE A 410 -16.71 2.97 10.69
CA ILE A 410 -15.27 3.19 10.45
C ILE A 410 -15.04 4.44 9.60
N GLY A 411 -13.93 5.14 9.81
CA GLY A 411 -13.51 6.27 8.98
C GLY A 411 -13.13 7.49 9.83
N PRO A 412 -12.80 8.62 9.19
CA PRO A 412 -12.53 9.84 9.94
C PRO A 412 -13.81 10.38 10.59
N PRO A 413 -13.70 11.11 11.71
CA PRO A 413 -14.83 11.82 12.28
C PRO A 413 -15.26 12.96 11.35
N ILE A 414 -16.49 12.93 10.86
CA ILE A 414 -17.01 13.94 9.94
C ILE A 414 -17.85 14.96 10.70
N GLY A 415 -17.51 16.24 10.56
CA GLY A 415 -18.33 17.37 10.99
C GLY A 415 -18.91 18.09 9.78
N ILE A 416 -20.21 18.37 9.79
CA ILE A 416 -20.92 19.12 8.75
C ILE A 416 -21.48 20.39 9.38
N TYR A 417 -21.04 21.53 8.85
CA TYR A 417 -21.38 22.84 9.37
C TYR A 417 -22.09 23.67 8.30
N GLU A 418 -23.08 24.47 8.71
CA GLU A 418 -23.81 25.41 7.84
C GLU A 418 -23.52 26.86 8.26
N ALA A 419 -23.37 27.77 7.29
CA ALA A 419 -23.12 29.18 7.54
C ALA A 419 -24.29 29.83 8.32
N ARG A 420 -23.96 30.63 9.34
CA ARG A 420 -24.95 31.42 10.09
C ARG A 420 -25.42 32.60 9.25
N GLY A 421 -26.73 32.87 9.26
CA GLY A 421 -27.32 34.02 8.57
C GLY A 421 -27.71 33.79 7.10
N VAL A 422 -27.65 32.55 6.61
CA VAL A 422 -28.29 32.16 5.36
C VAL A 422 -29.69 31.66 5.73
N GLU A 423 -30.71 32.53 5.60
CA GLU A 423 -32.10 32.09 5.75
C GLU A 423 -32.40 30.98 4.72
N GLN A 424 -33.09 29.93 5.17
CA GLN A 424 -33.62 28.92 4.26
C GLN A 424 -34.69 29.61 3.38
N PRO A 425 -34.61 29.48 2.04
CA PRO A 425 -35.70 29.95 1.18
C PRO A 425 -37.01 29.20 1.44
#